data_AF-A0A0S8EAK4-F1
#
_entry.id   AF-A0A0S8EAK4-F1
#
_cell.length_a   1.000
_cell.length_b   1.000
_cell.length_c   1.000
_cell.angle_alpha   90.00
_cell.angle_beta   90.00
_cell.angle_gamma   90.00
#
_symmetry.space_group_name_H-M   'P 1'
#
loop_
_entity.id
_entity.type
_entity.pdbx_description
1 polymer ?
#
loop_
_entity_poly.entity_id
_entity_poly.type
_entity_poly.pdbx_seq_one_letter_code
_entity_poly.pdbx_strand_id
1 'polypeptide(L)'
;MAEPAPNEPAVEAEPQAAESSLFDGRTLGHWQITDFGGQGNVYVKDGSIYLEMGNDMTGITWDAPLPFKTNYEITLEAMRVDGSDFFCGLTFPVGENFCSLVLGGWGGTLCGLSNIDYYDAANNETTTIVSFENNKWYHVRLHVRPDRIQAWLQEEGEEPLVDMDITDRKIDTRAEMDPCQPMGVATWQTSGAVRNIHMRRLVD
;
A
#
# COMPACT_ATOMS: atom_id res chain seq x y z
N MET A 1 10.43 -25.97 49.56
CA MET A 1 10.77 -24.55 49.35
C MET A 1 11.65 -24.52 48.12
N ALA A 2 11.07 -24.28 46.94
CA ALA A 2 11.81 -24.25 45.69
C ALA A 2 12.31 -22.81 45.43
N GLU A 3 13.59 -22.68 45.10
CA GLU A 3 14.23 -21.43 44.70
C GLU A 3 13.68 -20.95 43.34
N PRO A 4 13.55 -19.63 43.11
CA PRO A 4 13.03 -19.10 41.84
C PRO A 4 14.10 -19.18 40.74
N ALA A 5 13.65 -19.47 39.53
CA ALA A 5 14.47 -19.50 38.32
C ALA A 5 14.97 -18.09 37.93
N PRO A 6 16.13 -17.97 37.25
CA PRO A 6 16.70 -16.69 36.87
C PRO A 6 15.90 -16.04 35.74
N ASN A 7 15.72 -14.73 35.86
CA ASN A 7 15.01 -13.85 34.94
C ASN A 7 15.78 -13.74 33.61
N GLU A 8 15.15 -14.10 32.49
CA GLU A 8 15.70 -13.87 31.14
C GLU A 8 15.79 -12.36 30.85
N PRO A 9 16.86 -11.88 30.19
CA PRO A 9 16.99 -10.47 29.84
C PRO A 9 15.96 -10.08 28.77
N ALA A 10 15.25 -8.99 29.02
CA ALA A 10 14.32 -8.38 28.07
C ALA A 10 15.08 -7.96 26.81
N VAL A 11 14.51 -8.33 25.65
CA VAL A 11 14.99 -7.91 24.33
C VAL A 11 14.85 -6.39 24.23
N GLU A 12 15.96 -5.71 24.06
CA GLU A 12 16.02 -4.24 23.96
C GLU A 12 15.44 -3.83 22.60
N ALA A 13 14.28 -3.16 22.61
CA ALA A 13 13.63 -2.68 21.41
C ALA A 13 14.52 -1.63 20.71
N GLU A 14 14.80 -1.86 19.43
CA GLU A 14 15.52 -0.92 18.57
C GLU A 14 14.85 0.46 18.58
N PRO A 15 15.61 1.56 18.44
CA PRO A 15 15.07 2.91 18.50
C PRO A 15 14.02 3.09 17.40
N GLN A 16 12.75 3.12 17.82
CA GLN A 16 11.60 3.26 16.93
C GLN A 16 11.73 4.57 16.16
N ALA A 17 12.04 4.46 14.86
CA ALA A 17 12.07 5.61 13.98
C ALA A 17 10.74 6.38 14.04
N ALA A 18 10.81 7.71 14.02
CA ALA A 18 9.63 8.56 14.11
C ALA A 18 8.62 8.22 13.01
N GLU A 19 7.46 7.71 13.43
CA GLU A 19 6.33 7.37 12.58
C GLU A 19 5.50 8.62 12.28
N SER A 20 5.16 8.81 11.00
CA SER A 20 4.33 9.91 10.51
C SER A 20 2.97 9.35 10.10
N SER A 21 1.91 9.80 10.76
CA SER A 21 0.54 9.52 10.30
C SER A 21 0.23 10.36 9.05
N LEU A 22 -0.25 9.69 8.01
CA LEU A 22 -0.65 10.31 6.75
C LEU A 22 -2.17 10.47 6.65
N PHE A 23 -2.93 10.07 7.67
CA PHE A 23 -4.38 10.25 7.69
C PHE A 23 -4.90 10.32 9.13
N ASP A 24 -5.64 11.38 9.45
CA ASP A 24 -6.11 11.67 10.81
C ASP A 24 -7.43 10.96 11.21
N GLY A 25 -8.03 10.22 10.27
CA GLY A 25 -9.32 9.55 10.46
C GLY A 25 -10.54 10.48 10.40
N ARG A 26 -10.37 11.76 10.06
CA ARG A 26 -11.44 12.78 10.15
C ARG A 26 -11.61 13.56 8.87
N THR A 27 -10.52 13.93 8.23
CA THR A 27 -10.51 14.75 7.02
C THR A 27 -9.55 14.15 6.01
N LEU A 28 -9.72 14.49 4.72
CA LEU A 28 -8.75 14.06 3.71
C LEU A 28 -7.36 14.67 3.97
N GLY A 29 -7.24 15.77 4.71
CA GLY A 29 -5.95 16.41 4.98
C GLY A 29 -5.26 16.78 3.66
N HIS A 30 -4.10 16.16 3.41
CA HIS A 30 -3.31 16.30 2.18
C HIS A 30 -3.67 15.30 1.09
N TRP A 31 -4.65 14.42 1.32
CA TRP A 31 -5.20 13.58 0.26
C TRP A 31 -6.15 14.42 -0.60
N GLN A 32 -5.87 14.47 -1.89
CA GLN A 32 -6.76 15.05 -2.90
C GLN A 32 -7.42 13.94 -3.69
N ILE A 33 -8.62 14.19 -4.19
CA ILE A 33 -9.30 13.27 -5.11
C ILE A 33 -8.51 13.26 -6.41
N THR A 34 -8.11 12.08 -6.87
CA THR A 34 -7.40 11.92 -8.14
C THR A 34 -8.37 12.17 -9.29
N ASP A 35 -7.99 13.04 -10.22
CA ASP A 35 -8.84 13.38 -11.37
C ASP A 35 -8.65 12.36 -12.50
N PHE A 36 -9.51 11.34 -12.49
CA PHE A 36 -9.58 10.32 -13.55
C PHE A 36 -10.60 10.67 -14.65
N GLY A 37 -11.29 11.81 -14.55
CA GLY A 37 -12.37 12.21 -15.47
C GLY A 37 -13.68 11.40 -15.37
N GLY A 38 -13.73 10.40 -14.47
CA GLY A 38 -14.86 9.49 -14.28
C GLY A 38 -14.89 8.83 -12.90
N GLN A 39 -14.16 9.40 -11.94
CA GLN A 39 -14.07 8.93 -10.56
C GLN A 39 -15.40 9.02 -9.83
N GLY A 40 -15.64 8.04 -8.96
CA GLY A 40 -16.73 8.05 -8.00
C GLY A 40 -16.50 9.07 -6.87
N ASN A 41 -17.48 9.20 -5.98
CA ASN A 41 -17.31 10.08 -4.83
C ASN A 41 -16.25 9.56 -3.87
N VAL A 42 -15.53 10.48 -3.25
CA VAL A 42 -14.57 10.20 -2.17
C VAL A 42 -15.02 10.94 -0.93
N TYR A 43 -15.09 10.25 0.20
CA TYR A 43 -15.50 10.85 1.47
C TYR A 43 -14.90 10.13 2.67
N VAL A 44 -14.78 10.86 3.79
CA VAL A 44 -14.37 10.29 5.07
C VAL A 44 -15.61 9.87 5.86
N LYS A 45 -15.61 8.64 6.34
CA LYS A 45 -16.64 8.08 7.23
C LYS A 45 -16.00 7.07 8.17
N ASP A 46 -16.40 7.08 9.44
CA ASP A 46 -15.99 6.10 10.45
C ASP A 46 -14.47 5.86 10.51
N GLY A 47 -13.68 6.94 10.47
CA GLY A 47 -12.22 6.83 10.54
C GLY A 47 -11.54 6.36 9.24
N SER A 48 -12.26 6.31 8.12
CA SER A 48 -11.80 5.72 6.86
C SER A 48 -12.12 6.61 5.66
N ILE A 49 -11.26 6.59 4.65
CA ILE A 49 -11.52 7.20 3.35
C ILE A 49 -12.21 6.14 2.48
N TYR A 50 -13.42 6.45 2.02
CA TYR A 50 -14.18 5.63 1.09
C TYR A 50 -13.99 6.15 -0.34
N LEU A 51 -13.77 5.23 -1.26
CA LEU A 51 -13.65 5.42 -2.69
C LEU A 51 -14.83 4.71 -3.36
N GLU A 52 -15.88 5.43 -3.75
CA GLU A 52 -17.00 4.82 -4.48
C GLU A 52 -16.55 4.37 -5.88
N MET A 53 -17.19 3.33 -6.40
CA MET A 53 -16.92 2.85 -7.76
C MET A 53 -17.17 3.97 -8.78
N GLY A 54 -16.10 4.33 -9.51
CA GLY A 54 -16.17 5.19 -10.69
C GLY A 54 -16.50 4.42 -11.96
N ASN A 55 -16.41 5.08 -13.12
CA ASN A 55 -16.55 4.41 -14.42
C ASN A 55 -15.46 3.35 -14.61
N ASP A 56 -14.22 3.75 -14.39
CA ASP A 56 -13.05 2.87 -14.41
C ASP A 56 -12.31 2.98 -13.07
N MET A 57 -11.83 4.17 -12.71
CA MET A 57 -11.01 4.36 -11.51
C MET A 57 -11.56 5.42 -10.57
N THR A 58 -11.36 5.20 -9.27
CA THR A 58 -11.50 6.20 -8.22
C THR A 58 -10.27 6.16 -7.35
N GLY A 59 -9.72 7.30 -6.94
CA GLY A 59 -8.54 7.32 -6.11
C GLY A 59 -8.30 8.62 -5.37
N ILE A 60 -7.28 8.56 -4.53
CA ILE A 60 -6.73 9.69 -3.79
C ILE A 60 -5.22 9.77 -4.01
N THR A 61 -4.70 10.99 -4.07
CA THR A 61 -3.28 11.29 -4.26
C THR A 61 -2.81 12.23 -3.16
N TRP A 62 -1.61 11.99 -2.62
CA TRP A 62 -0.99 12.83 -1.60
C TRP A 62 -0.41 14.12 -2.21
N ASP A 63 -0.85 15.28 -1.72
CA ASP A 63 -0.53 16.60 -2.26
C ASP A 63 0.58 17.37 -1.50
N ALA A 64 1.22 16.72 -0.54
CA ALA A 64 2.26 17.33 0.29
C ALA A 64 3.62 16.65 0.09
N PRO A 65 4.73 17.29 0.51
CA PRO A 65 6.02 16.63 0.52
C PRO A 65 5.99 15.32 1.32
N LEU A 66 6.46 14.23 0.71
CA LEU A 66 6.62 12.96 1.42
C LEU A 66 7.84 13.01 2.34
N PRO A 67 7.77 12.45 3.56
CA PRO A 67 8.91 12.37 4.47
C PRO A 67 10.10 11.62 3.87
N PHE A 68 9.83 10.56 3.12
CA PHE A 68 10.83 9.69 2.52
C PHE A 68 10.41 9.27 1.11
N LYS A 69 11.39 9.11 0.22
CA LYS A 69 11.20 8.53 -1.11
C LYS A 69 11.81 7.13 -1.27
N THR A 70 12.58 6.68 -0.28
CA THR A 70 13.15 5.32 -0.16
C THR A 70 13.60 5.09 1.28
N ASN A 71 13.97 3.86 1.64
CA ASN A 71 14.31 3.41 2.99
C ASN A 71 13.20 3.71 4.00
N TYR A 72 11.98 3.31 3.67
CA TYR A 72 10.81 3.53 4.51
C TYR A 72 9.87 2.34 4.50
N GLU A 73 9.02 2.30 5.50
CA GLU A 73 7.83 1.45 5.56
C GLU A 73 6.58 2.31 5.42
N ILE A 74 5.62 1.88 4.61
CA ILE A 74 4.23 2.36 4.65
C ILE A 74 3.36 1.22 5.19
N THR A 75 2.45 1.56 6.09
CA THR A 75 1.36 0.68 6.51
C THR A 75 0.02 1.35 6.22
N LEU A 76 -0.97 0.55 5.85
CA LEU A 76 -2.37 0.95 5.80
C LEU A 76 -3.27 -0.26 5.99
N GLU A 77 -4.54 -0.03 6.31
CA GLU A 77 -5.59 -1.03 6.13
C GLU A 77 -6.42 -0.69 4.91
N ALA A 78 -6.65 -1.67 4.05
CA ALA A 78 -7.48 -1.54 2.85
C ALA A 78 -8.63 -2.56 2.86
N MET A 79 -9.77 -2.18 2.30
CA MET A 79 -10.97 -3.02 2.24
C MET A 79 -11.63 -2.89 0.89
N ARG A 80 -11.99 -4.03 0.27
CA ARG A 80 -12.94 -4.05 -0.83
C ARG A 80 -14.35 -3.89 -0.27
N VAL A 81 -15.03 -2.80 -0.59
CA VAL A 81 -16.41 -2.56 -0.11
C VAL A 81 -17.39 -3.35 -0.97
N ASP A 82 -17.29 -3.19 -2.29
CA ASP A 82 -18.08 -3.88 -3.28
C ASP A 82 -17.36 -3.93 -4.63
N GLY A 83 -17.73 -4.87 -5.51
CA GLY A 83 -17.06 -5.11 -6.79
C GLY A 83 -16.16 -6.33 -6.79
N SER A 84 -15.37 -6.48 -7.86
CA SER A 84 -14.64 -7.71 -8.16
C SER A 84 -13.29 -7.49 -8.82
N ASP A 85 -12.69 -6.30 -8.71
CA ASP A 85 -11.34 -6.02 -9.18
C ASP A 85 -10.55 -5.28 -8.09
N PHE A 86 -9.43 -4.63 -8.42
CA PHE A 86 -8.53 -4.14 -7.39
C PHE A 86 -9.19 -3.04 -6.55
N PHE A 87 -9.10 -3.20 -5.24
CA PHE A 87 -9.59 -2.24 -4.25
C PHE A 87 -8.46 -1.40 -3.66
N CYS A 88 -7.21 -1.75 -3.98
CA CYS A 88 -6.02 -1.01 -3.57
C CYS A 88 -4.93 -1.18 -4.65
N GLY A 89 -4.82 -0.20 -5.53
CA GLY A 89 -3.63 0.10 -6.29
C GLY A 89 -2.83 1.16 -5.54
N LEU A 90 -1.89 0.73 -4.71
CA LEU A 90 -1.04 1.62 -3.92
C LEU A 90 0.13 2.09 -4.78
N THR A 91 0.14 3.36 -5.17
CA THR A 91 1.26 4.02 -5.83
C THR A 91 2.19 4.63 -4.78
N PHE A 92 3.51 4.45 -4.96
CA PHE A 92 4.51 4.89 -3.98
C PHE A 92 5.87 5.21 -4.63
N PRO A 93 6.69 6.08 -4.03
CA PRO A 93 8.00 6.43 -4.55
C PRO A 93 9.04 5.32 -4.35
N VAL A 94 9.95 5.17 -5.30
CA VAL A 94 11.13 4.30 -5.25
C VAL A 94 12.33 5.14 -5.70
N GLY A 95 12.87 5.92 -4.78
CA GLY A 95 13.87 6.94 -5.10
C GLY A 95 13.25 8.08 -5.92
N GLU A 96 13.70 8.27 -7.15
CA GLU A 96 13.11 9.26 -8.07
C GLU A 96 12.08 8.66 -9.03
N ASN A 97 11.87 7.34 -8.98
CA ASN A 97 10.84 6.64 -9.73
C ASN A 97 9.60 6.37 -8.86
N PHE A 98 8.57 5.76 -9.44
CA PHE A 98 7.35 5.35 -8.74
C PHE A 98 6.96 3.92 -9.13
N CYS A 99 6.30 3.20 -8.23
CA CYS A 99 5.80 1.85 -8.48
C CYS A 99 4.36 1.75 -7.98
N SER A 100 3.64 0.70 -8.40
CA SER A 100 2.31 0.39 -7.86
C SER A 100 2.22 -1.05 -7.39
N LEU A 101 1.75 -1.24 -6.15
CA LEU A 101 1.32 -2.53 -5.63
C LEU A 101 -0.17 -2.70 -5.93
N VAL A 102 -0.54 -3.76 -6.65
CA VAL A 102 -1.92 -4.09 -6.98
C VAL A 102 -2.42 -5.14 -5.99
N LEU A 103 -3.59 -4.92 -5.39
CA LEU A 103 -4.29 -5.87 -4.54
C LEU A 103 -5.70 -6.16 -5.08
N GLY A 104 -5.86 -7.37 -5.63
CA GLY A 104 -7.14 -7.86 -6.14
C GLY A 104 -7.41 -7.52 -7.61
N GLY A 105 -6.39 -7.34 -8.44
CA GLY A 105 -6.54 -7.10 -9.88
C GLY A 105 -7.15 -8.30 -10.64
N TRP A 106 -7.50 -8.08 -11.91
CA TRP A 106 -7.89 -9.12 -12.88
C TRP A 106 -8.98 -10.06 -12.36
N GLY A 107 -10.16 -9.51 -12.10
CA GLY A 107 -11.26 -10.31 -11.55
C GLY A 107 -11.10 -10.64 -10.07
N GLY A 108 -10.33 -9.84 -9.34
CA GLY A 108 -10.50 -9.71 -7.90
C GLY A 108 -9.48 -10.45 -7.05
N THR A 109 -8.46 -11.07 -7.67
CA THR A 109 -7.53 -11.97 -6.98
C THR A 109 -6.06 -11.74 -7.24
N LEU A 110 -5.71 -11.07 -8.34
CA LEU A 110 -4.32 -10.88 -8.71
C LEU A 110 -3.65 -9.84 -7.80
N CYS A 111 -2.47 -10.15 -7.31
CA CYS A 111 -1.63 -9.22 -6.58
C CYS A 111 -0.21 -9.20 -7.15
N GLY A 112 0.51 -8.10 -6.93
CA GLY A 112 1.90 -7.96 -7.35
C GLY A 112 2.29 -6.51 -7.60
N LEU A 113 3.57 -6.29 -7.88
CA LEU A 113 4.08 -5.00 -8.35
C LEU A 113 3.78 -4.86 -9.83
N SER A 114 3.30 -3.69 -10.25
CA SER A 114 3.02 -3.41 -11.65
C SER A 114 4.13 -2.57 -12.28
N ASN A 115 4.31 -2.80 -13.58
CA ASN A 115 5.20 -2.06 -14.47
C ASN A 115 6.69 -2.15 -14.08
N ILE A 116 7.10 -3.37 -13.74
CA ILE A 116 8.51 -3.72 -13.56
C ILE A 116 9.04 -4.27 -14.87
N ASP A 117 10.11 -3.66 -15.40
CA ASP A 117 10.64 -3.94 -16.75
C ASP A 117 9.56 -3.91 -17.82
N TYR A 118 8.61 -2.98 -17.69
CA TYR A 118 7.45 -2.79 -18.58
C TYR A 118 6.36 -3.87 -18.48
N TYR A 119 6.48 -4.82 -17.56
CA TYR A 119 5.49 -5.86 -17.32
C TYR A 119 4.55 -5.47 -16.18
N ASP A 120 3.24 -5.58 -16.42
CA ASP A 120 2.24 -5.42 -15.37
C ASP A 120 2.32 -6.52 -14.30
N ALA A 121 1.56 -6.34 -13.22
CA ALA A 121 1.53 -7.27 -12.09
C ALA A 121 1.09 -8.70 -12.44
N ALA A 122 0.50 -8.93 -13.62
CA ALA A 122 0.09 -10.26 -14.07
C ALA A 122 1.16 -10.99 -14.88
N ASN A 123 2.16 -10.25 -15.37
CA ASN A 123 3.14 -10.74 -16.34
C ASN A 123 4.58 -10.62 -15.82
N ASN A 124 4.77 -10.52 -14.51
CA ASN A 124 6.10 -10.51 -13.89
C ASN A 124 6.20 -11.46 -12.69
N GLU A 125 7.41 -11.60 -12.15
CA GLU A 125 7.74 -12.59 -11.10
C GLU A 125 7.11 -12.32 -9.73
N THR A 126 6.53 -11.13 -9.51
CA THR A 126 5.85 -10.78 -8.26
C THR A 126 4.37 -11.21 -8.23
N THR A 127 3.88 -11.80 -9.33
CA THR A 127 2.48 -12.21 -9.47
C THR A 127 2.10 -13.22 -8.38
N THR A 128 1.08 -12.90 -7.62
CA THR A 128 0.47 -13.78 -6.61
C THR A 128 -1.04 -13.76 -6.74
N ILE A 129 -1.69 -14.81 -6.21
CA ILE A 129 -3.15 -14.96 -6.25
C ILE A 129 -3.68 -15.05 -4.83
N VAL A 130 -4.51 -14.07 -4.45
CA VAL A 130 -5.09 -13.96 -3.11
C VAL A 130 -6.60 -13.75 -3.25
N SER A 131 -7.40 -14.51 -2.50
CA SER A 131 -8.84 -14.28 -2.45
C SER A 131 -9.19 -13.22 -1.41
N PHE A 132 -9.89 -12.18 -1.84
CA PHE A 132 -10.39 -11.14 -0.95
C PHE A 132 -11.89 -11.30 -0.68
N GLU A 133 -12.30 -11.00 0.54
CA GLU A 133 -13.69 -10.94 0.97
C GLU A 133 -14.13 -9.47 0.98
N ASN A 134 -15.34 -9.20 0.49
CA ASN A 134 -15.91 -7.86 0.59
C ASN A 134 -16.21 -7.54 2.06
N ASN A 135 -16.00 -6.29 2.45
CA ASN A 135 -16.20 -5.77 3.80
C ASN A 135 -15.26 -6.37 4.86
N LYS A 136 -14.10 -6.88 4.43
CA LYS A 136 -13.00 -7.30 5.30
C LYS A 136 -11.81 -6.36 5.16
N TRP A 137 -11.27 -5.92 6.30
CA TRP A 137 -10.05 -5.12 6.36
C TRP A 137 -8.82 -6.01 6.22
N TYR A 138 -7.90 -5.60 5.35
CA TYR A 138 -6.61 -6.24 5.14
C TYR A 138 -5.51 -5.26 5.52
N HIS A 139 -4.66 -5.67 6.46
CA HIS A 139 -3.46 -4.91 6.81
C HIS A 139 -2.41 -5.08 5.72
N VAL A 140 -1.98 -3.97 5.13
CA VAL A 140 -0.96 -3.88 4.10
C VAL A 140 0.27 -3.25 4.71
N ARG A 141 1.41 -3.91 4.54
CA ARG A 141 2.72 -3.36 4.90
C ARG A 141 3.63 -3.40 3.68
N LEU A 142 4.31 -2.31 3.40
CA LEU A 142 5.21 -2.15 2.26
C LEU A 142 6.55 -1.61 2.75
N HIS A 143 7.63 -2.32 2.46
CA HIS A 143 9.00 -1.85 2.63
C HIS A 143 9.57 -1.44 1.27
N VAL A 144 10.16 -0.25 1.24
CA VAL A 144 10.84 0.27 0.05
C VAL A 144 12.27 0.60 0.43
N ARG A 145 13.22 -0.19 -0.08
CA ARG A 145 14.66 0.04 -0.01
C ARG A 145 15.21 0.34 -1.41
N PRO A 146 16.42 0.90 -1.54
CA PRO A 146 17.01 1.21 -2.84
C PRO A 146 17.15 -0.01 -3.77
N ASP A 147 17.36 -1.18 -3.19
CA ASP A 147 17.64 -2.45 -3.85
C ASP A 147 16.51 -3.47 -3.72
N ARG A 148 15.48 -3.20 -2.90
CA ARG A 148 14.44 -4.19 -2.61
C ARG A 148 13.07 -3.58 -2.33
N ILE A 149 12.03 -4.23 -2.84
CA ILE A 149 10.64 -3.95 -2.48
C ILE A 149 10.05 -5.22 -1.85
N GLN A 150 9.44 -5.06 -0.69
CA GLN A 150 8.74 -6.16 -0.02
C GLN A 150 7.34 -5.70 0.41
N ALA A 151 6.34 -6.56 0.25
CA ALA A 151 4.98 -6.28 0.69
C ALA A 151 4.36 -7.48 1.40
N TRP A 152 3.53 -7.21 2.40
CA TRP A 152 2.80 -8.21 3.17
C TRP A 152 1.31 -7.86 3.23
N LEU A 153 0.49 -8.91 3.24
CA LEU A 153 -0.89 -8.86 3.69
C LEU A 153 -0.94 -9.63 5.02
N GLN A 154 -1.38 -8.99 6.11
CA GLN A 154 -1.38 -9.48 7.52
C GLN A 154 -0.11 -9.15 8.33
N GLU A 155 -0.04 -9.67 9.57
CA GLU A 155 0.94 -9.32 10.60
C GLU A 155 2.34 -9.89 10.36
N GLU A 156 3.30 -9.37 11.12
CA GLU A 156 4.72 -9.69 11.06
C GLU A 156 5.02 -11.16 11.41
N GLY A 157 5.77 -11.85 10.55
CA GLY A 157 6.11 -13.28 10.70
C GLY A 157 5.52 -14.20 9.63
N GLU A 158 4.63 -13.69 8.78
CA GLU A 158 4.16 -14.36 7.57
C GLU A 158 5.12 -14.11 6.38
N GLU A 159 5.15 -15.05 5.42
CA GLU A 159 5.92 -14.86 4.20
C GLU A 159 5.39 -13.64 3.41
N PRO A 160 6.29 -12.82 2.83
CA PRO A 160 5.88 -11.68 2.04
C PRO A 160 5.05 -12.10 0.83
N LEU A 161 3.99 -11.32 0.56
CA LEU A 161 3.23 -11.40 -0.69
C LEU A 161 4.13 -11.08 -1.89
N VAL A 162 5.02 -10.11 -1.72
CA VAL A 162 6.01 -9.69 -2.71
C VAL A 162 7.35 -9.59 -2.01
N ASP A 163 8.36 -10.19 -2.59
CA ASP A 163 9.76 -9.97 -2.22
C ASP A 163 10.60 -9.91 -3.49
N MET A 164 11.04 -8.70 -3.84
CA MET A 164 11.70 -8.43 -5.12
C MET A 164 12.98 -7.62 -4.95
N ASP A 165 14.09 -8.16 -5.44
CA ASP A 165 15.31 -7.41 -5.72
C ASP A 165 15.08 -6.52 -6.96
N ILE A 166 15.24 -5.21 -6.77
CA ILE A 166 15.03 -4.19 -7.79
C ILE A 166 16.35 -3.61 -8.33
N THR A 167 17.50 -4.20 -7.97
CA THR A 167 18.81 -3.82 -8.51
C THR A 167 18.81 -3.94 -10.02
N ASP A 168 19.18 -2.85 -10.70
CA ASP A 168 19.22 -2.72 -12.16
C ASP A 168 17.88 -2.96 -12.89
N ARG A 169 16.75 -2.94 -12.16
CA ARG A 169 15.40 -3.09 -12.72
C ARG A 169 14.82 -1.74 -13.14
N LYS A 170 13.95 -1.76 -14.16
CA LYS A 170 13.18 -0.57 -14.54
C LYS A 170 11.89 -0.52 -13.74
N ILE A 171 11.74 0.54 -12.96
CA ILE A 171 10.60 0.77 -12.08
C ILE A 171 9.90 2.04 -12.58
N ASP A 172 8.62 1.95 -12.89
CA ASP A 172 7.81 3.09 -13.29
C ASP A 172 6.33 2.82 -13.01
N THR A 173 5.44 3.81 -13.11
CA THR A 173 3.99 3.57 -13.10
C THR A 173 3.46 3.37 -14.50
N ARG A 174 2.33 2.66 -14.58
CA ARG A 174 1.53 2.69 -15.81
C ARG A 174 0.87 4.06 -15.97
N ALA A 175 0.64 4.47 -17.21
CA ALA A 175 0.02 5.75 -17.55
C ALA A 175 -1.31 6.00 -16.81
N GLU A 176 -2.10 4.95 -16.59
CA GLU A 176 -3.37 5.05 -15.85
C GLU A 176 -3.17 5.36 -14.35
N MET A 177 -2.01 5.04 -13.79
CA MET A 177 -1.63 5.29 -12.40
C MET A 177 -0.74 6.53 -12.22
N ASP A 178 -0.26 7.17 -13.29
CA ASP A 178 0.54 8.41 -13.19
C ASP A 178 -0.15 9.52 -12.37
N PRO A 179 -1.49 9.72 -12.46
CA PRO A 179 -2.20 10.68 -11.61
C PRO A 179 -2.12 10.38 -10.10
N CYS A 180 -1.72 9.17 -9.70
CA CYS A 180 -1.52 8.76 -8.31
C CYS A 180 -0.12 9.07 -7.78
N GLN A 181 0.79 9.64 -8.58
CA GLN A 181 2.10 10.08 -8.10
C GLN A 181 1.98 11.37 -7.27
N PRO A 182 2.83 11.57 -6.24
CA PRO A 182 3.96 10.72 -5.86
C PRO A 182 3.56 9.53 -4.97
N MET A 183 2.37 9.56 -4.38
CA MET A 183 1.81 8.48 -3.58
C MET A 183 0.29 8.56 -3.64
N GLY A 184 -0.36 7.42 -3.82
CA GLY A 184 -1.79 7.37 -4.07
C GLY A 184 -2.39 6.01 -3.80
N VAL A 185 -3.71 5.97 -3.61
CA VAL A 185 -4.48 4.73 -3.59
C VAL A 185 -5.62 4.87 -4.59
N ALA A 186 -5.74 3.90 -5.49
CA ALA A 186 -6.84 3.83 -6.44
C ALA A 186 -7.57 2.48 -6.39
N THR A 187 -8.79 2.46 -6.91
CA THR A 187 -9.59 1.28 -7.20
C THR A 187 -9.86 1.18 -8.69
N TRP A 188 -10.21 -0.02 -9.18
CA TRP A 188 -10.70 -0.24 -10.54
C TRP A 188 -12.02 -0.99 -10.53
N GLN A 189 -13.06 -0.40 -11.13
CA GLN A 189 -14.41 -0.98 -11.24
C GLN A 189 -14.91 -1.64 -9.95
N THR A 190 -14.54 -1.04 -8.81
CA THR A 190 -14.70 -1.58 -7.46
C THR A 190 -14.74 -0.40 -6.50
N SER A 191 -15.55 -0.50 -5.45
CA SER A 191 -15.54 0.44 -4.34
C SER A 191 -14.55 -0.04 -3.27
N GLY A 192 -13.74 0.87 -2.75
CA GLY A 192 -12.70 0.58 -1.76
C GLY A 192 -12.80 1.48 -0.54
N ALA A 193 -12.11 1.09 0.53
CA ALA A 193 -11.87 1.96 1.66
C ALA A 193 -10.46 1.77 2.19
N VAL A 194 -9.84 2.87 2.67
CA VAL A 194 -8.53 2.84 3.32
C VAL A 194 -8.52 3.63 4.62
N ARG A 195 -7.70 3.19 5.58
CA ARG A 195 -7.51 3.86 6.87
C ARG A 195 -6.14 3.55 7.46
N ASN A 196 -5.82 4.19 8.59
CA ASN A 196 -4.61 3.93 9.37
C ASN A 196 -3.32 3.97 8.52
N ILE A 197 -3.21 5.00 7.68
CA ILE A 197 -2.06 5.18 6.78
C ILE A 197 -0.91 5.82 7.54
N HIS A 198 0.20 5.11 7.65
CA HIS A 198 1.40 5.57 8.35
C HIS A 198 2.64 5.36 7.49
N MET A 199 3.65 6.19 7.70
CA MET A 199 4.96 6.06 7.10
C MET A 199 6.04 6.22 8.17
N ARG A 200 7.02 5.33 8.20
CA ARG A 200 8.20 5.46 9.07
C ARG A 200 9.48 5.18 8.31
N ARG A 201 10.59 5.74 8.78
CA ARG A 201 11.92 5.41 8.26
C ARG A 201 12.25 3.95 8.60
N LEU A 202 12.79 3.20 7.65
CA LEU A 202 13.48 1.95 7.95
C LEU A 202 14.91 2.31 8.37
N VAL A 203 15.26 1.96 9.60
CA VAL A 203 16.65 1.91 10.05
C VAL A 203 17.20 0.53 9.68
N ASP A 204 18.48 0.48 9.32
CA ASP A 204 19.18 -0.75 8.98
C ASP A 204 19.55 -1.54 10.23
#